data_AF-A0A6L6JDY8-F1
#
_entry.id   AF-A0A6L6JDY8-F1
#
_cell.length_a   1.000
_cell.length_b   1.000
_cell.length_c   1.000
_cell.angle_alpha   90.00
_cell.angle_beta   90.00
_cell.angle_gamma   90.00
#
_symmetry.space_group_name_H-M   'P 1'
#
loop_
_entity.id
_entity.type
_entity.pdbx_description
1 polymer ?
#
loop_
_entity_poly.entity_id
_entity_poly.type
_entity_poly.pdbx_seq_one_letter_code
_entity_poly.pdbx_strand_id
1 'polypeptide(L)' 'MKELLRTTNPLLIVRVTDLLEAEGIAAFPLDQHMSVLEGSLGILPRRLMVADRDHFMARAILRDHDIDDGR' A
#
# COMPACT_ATOMS: atom_id res chain seq x y z
N MET A 1 8.41 10.47 4.05
CA MET A 1 7.55 9.41 3.46
C MET A 1 7.82 8.13 4.22
N LYS A 2 6.77 7.41 4.66
CA LYS A 2 6.87 6.19 5.47
C LYS A 2 6.13 5.03 4.83
N GLU A 3 6.70 3.83 4.99
CA GLU A 3 6.07 2.58 4.58
C GLU A 3 4.84 2.31 5.46
N LEU A 4 3.70 2.09 4.79
CA LEU A 4 2.43 1.77 5.42
C LEU A 4 2.13 0.28 5.36
N LEU A 5 2.32 -0.31 4.17
CA LEU A 5 1.99 -1.71 3.88
C LEU A 5 3.03 -2.27 2.91
N ARG A 6 3.38 -3.54 3.10
CA ARG A 6 4.19 -4.32 2.15
C ARG A 6 3.46 -5.62 1.81
N THR A 7 3.22 -5.87 0.52
CA THR A 7 2.47 -7.06 0.10
C THR A 7 2.82 -7.49 -1.32
N THR A 8 2.74 -8.80 -1.58
CA THR A 8 2.79 -9.36 -2.94
C THR A 8 1.42 -9.37 -3.62
N ASN A 9 0.33 -9.10 -2.88
CA ASN A 9 -1.02 -9.07 -3.43
C ASN A 9 -1.34 -7.71 -4.08
N PRO A 10 -1.44 -7.63 -5.43
CA PRO A 10 -1.72 -6.37 -6.11
C PRO A 10 -3.11 -5.82 -5.81
N LEU A 11 -4.11 -6.67 -5.51
CA LEU A 11 -5.47 -6.21 -5.18
C LEU A 11 -5.50 -5.48 -3.84
N LEU A 12 -4.63 -5.86 -2.89
CA LEU A 12 -4.55 -5.21 -1.60
C LEU A 12 -3.97 -3.79 -1.73
N ILE A 13 -2.99 -3.59 -2.61
CA ILE A 13 -2.45 -2.26 -2.91
C ILE A 13 -3.54 -1.33 -3.45
N VAL A 14 -4.33 -1.80 -4.43
CA VAL A 14 -5.43 -1.02 -5.01
C VAL A 14 -6.47 -0.70 -3.94
N ARG A 15 -6.96 -1.71 -3.22
CA ARG A 15 -7.96 -1.54 -2.16
C ARG A 15 -7.53 -0.50 -1.11
N VAL A 16 -6.29 -0.57 -0.65
CA VAL A 16 -5.79 0.36 0.39
C VAL A 16 -5.59 1.77 -0.19
N THR A 17 -5.20 1.88 -1.45
CA THR A 17 -5.05 3.18 -2.11
C THR A 17 -6.41 3.88 -2.21
N ASP A 18 -7.44 3.17 -2.71
CA ASP A 18 -8.80 3.71 -2.84
C ASP A 18 -9.40 4.08 -1.47
N LEU A 19 -9.16 3.25 -0.45
CA LEU A 19 -9.61 3.51 0.92
C LEU A 19 -8.99 4.80 1.49
N LEU A 20 -7.68 4.98 1.34
CA LEU A 20 -6.99 6.15 1.86
C LEU A 20 -7.34 7.40 1.07
N GLU A 21 -7.54 7.29 -0.25
CA GLU A 21 -7.98 8.40 -1.08
C GLU A 21 -9.37 8.89 -0.69
N ALA A 22 -10.30 7.99 -0.36
CA ALA A 22 -11.63 8.33 0.16
C ALA A 22 -11.56 9.11 1.49
N GLU A 23 -10.54 8.87 2.31
CA GLU A 23 -10.25 9.59 3.56
C GLU A 23 -9.36 10.84 3.35
N GLY A 24 -9.05 11.20 2.10
CA GLY A 24 -8.22 12.37 1.76
C GLY A 24 -6.73 12.19 2.01
N ILE A 25 -6.25 10.95 2.18
CA ILE A 25 -4.86 10.60 2.41
C ILE A 25 -4.22 10.10 1.11
N ALA A 26 -3.21 10.83 0.62
CA ALA A 26 -2.47 10.42 -0.56
C ALA A 26 -1.55 9.22 -0.25
N ALA A 27 -1.76 8.11 -0.96
CA ALA A 27 -0.94 6.92 -0.92
C ALA A 27 -0.15 6.73 -2.23
N PHE A 28 1.09 6.28 -2.10
CA PHE A 28 2.05 6.19 -3.20
C PHE A 28 2.58 4.77 -3.28
N PRO A 29 2.13 3.97 -4.26
CA PRO A 29 2.64 2.62 -4.41
C PRO A 29 4.01 2.65 -5.10
N LEU A 30 5.01 2.05 -4.46
CA LEU A 30 6.35 1.85 -4.97
C LEU A 30 6.51 0.43 -5.53
N ASP A 31 7.55 0.25 -6.34
CA ASP A 31 7.92 -1.05 -6.93
C ASP A 31 6.89 -1.58 -7.96
N GLN A 32 6.00 -0.72 -8.47
CA GLN A 32 4.96 -1.06 -9.45
C GLN A 32 5.50 -1.32 -10.87
N HIS A 33 6.57 -0.64 -11.27
CA HIS A 33 7.07 -0.67 -12.66
C HIS A 33 8.00 -1.86 -12.97
N MET A 34 8.33 -2.69 -11.97
CA MET A 34 9.18 -3.87 -12.14
C MET A 34 8.37 -5.10 -12.56
N SER A 35 7.40 -4.91 -13.49
CA SER A 35 6.47 -5.96 -13.93
C SER A 35 6.33 -6.07 -15.45
N VAL A 36 6.92 -5.16 -16.23
CA VAL A 36 6.84 -5.24 -17.71
C VAL A 36 7.96 -6.11 -18.30
N LEU A 37 9.10 -6.26 -17.59
CA LEU A 37 10.24 -7.06 -18.07
C LEU A 37 10.18 -8.55 -17.68
N GLU A 38 9.39 -8.93 -16.67
CA GLU A 38 9.25 -10.31 -16.21
C GLU A 38 7.79 -10.76 -16.37
N GLY A 39 7.52 -11.51 -17.43
CA GLY A 39 6.27 -12.25 -17.52
C GLY A 39 6.10 -13.14 -16.27
N SER A 40 4.99 -12.91 -15.55
CA SER A 40 4.21 -13.98 -14.92
C SER A 40 4.54 -14.49 -13.51
N LEU A 41 5.25 -13.78 -12.63
CA LEU A 41 5.47 -14.33 -11.28
C LEU A 41 5.15 -13.45 -10.07
N GLY A 42 5.06 -12.11 -10.17
CA GLY A 42 4.48 -11.28 -9.10
C GLY A 42 5.10 -11.47 -7.68
N ILE A 43 6.31 -12.01 -7.60
CA ILE A 43 6.92 -12.48 -6.34
C ILE A 43 7.51 -11.31 -5.56
N LEU A 44 7.78 -10.19 -6.23
CA LEU A 44 8.38 -9.03 -5.58
C LEU A 44 7.33 -8.28 -4.77
N PRO A 45 7.53 -8.13 -3.44
CA PRO A 45 6.61 -7.40 -2.60
C PRO A 45 6.61 -5.92 -3.00
N ARG A 46 5.41 -5.37 -3.14
CA ARG A 46 5.15 -3.96 -3.40
C ARG A 46 4.97 -3.24 -2.09
N ARG A 47 5.39 -1.98 -2.05
CA ARG A 47 5.25 -1.13 -0.86
C ARG A 47 4.27 -0.02 -1.14
N LEU A 48 3.38 0.25 -0.19
CA LEU A 48 2.55 1.44 -0.18
C LEU A 48 3.12 2.43 0.81
N MET A 49 3.37 3.65 0.34
CA MET A 49 3.95 4.73 1.13
C MET A 49 2.94 5.84 1.36
N VAL A 50 3.02 6.52 2.49
CA VAL A 50 2.26 7.74 2.79
C VAL A 50 3.19 8.84 3.29
N ALA A 51 2.72 10.08 3.31
CA ALA A 51 3.45 11.16 3.95
C ALA A 51 3.61 10.90 5.45
N ASP A 52 4.70 11.37 6.06
CA ASP A 52 5.02 11.05 7.45
C ASP A 52 3.97 11.58 8.43
N ARG A 53 3.36 12.72 8.09
CA ARG A 53 2.26 13.35 8.82
C ARG A 53 0.98 12.52 8.82
N ASP A 54 0.76 11.73 7.76
CA ASP A 54 -0.47 10.97 7.55
C ASP A 54 -0.32 9.51 7.98
N HIS A 55 0.92 9.07 8.29
CA HIS A 55 1.24 7.68 8.64
C HIS A 55 0.49 7.13 9.84
N PHE A 56 0.30 7.95 10.87
CA PHE A 56 -0.44 7.55 12.07
C PHE A 56 -1.92 7.32 11.74
N MET A 57 -2.56 8.25 11.04
CA MET A 57 -3.97 8.15 10.64
C MET A 57 -4.20 7.01 9.67
N ALA A 58 -3.34 6.87 8.66
CA ALA A 58 -3.41 5.78 7.70
C ALA A 58 -3.34 4.41 8.40
N ARG A 59 -2.43 4.22 9.37
CA ARG A 59 -2.37 2.98 10.17
C ARG A 59 -3.64 2.70 10.97
N ALA A 60 -4.27 3.73 11.53
CA ALA A 60 -5.53 3.59 12.26
C ALA A 60 -6.65 3.11 11.31
N ILE A 61 -6.77 3.75 10.14
CA ILE A 61 -7.75 3.37 9.11
C ILE A 61 -7.55 1.92 8.66
N LEU A 62 -6.32 1.48 8.40
CA LEU A 62 -6.06 0.08 8.02
C LEU A 62 -6.55 -0.90 9.09
N ARG A 63 -6.29 -0.61 10.37
CA ARG A 63 -6.74 -1.43 11.49
C ARG A 63 -8.27 -1.47 11.63
N ASP A 64 -8.93 -0.34 11.46
CA ASP A 64 -10.39 -0.26 11.52
C ASP A 64 -11.07 -1.06 10.41
N HIS A 65 -10.36 -1.30 9.31
CA HIS A 65 -10.81 -2.10 8.16
C HIS A 65 -10.27 -3.54 8.14
N ASP A 66 -9.68 -4.03 9.25
CA ASP A 66 -9.10 -5.39 9.37
C ASP A 66 -8.02 -5.69 8.32
N ILE A 67 -7.24 -4.66 7.94
CA ILE A 67 -6.14 -4.78 6.98
C ILE A 67 -4.82 -4.89 7.76
N ASP A 68 -4.20 -6.06 7.68
CA ASP A 68 -2.88 -6.32 8.25
C ASP A 68 -1.78 -5.60 7.44
N ASP A 69 -0.95 -4.81 8.12
CA ASP A 69 0.21 -4.11 7.55
C ASP A 69 1.43 -5.02 7.35
N GLY A 70 1.33 -6.31 7.71
CA GLY A 70 2.36 -7.33 7.53
C GLY A 70 3.40 -7.33 8.65
N ARG A 71 3.01 -6.95 9.87
CA ARG A 71 3.90 -6.84 11.03
C ARG A 71 3.51 -7.72 12.21
#